data_AF-A0A3A6HTV4-F1
#
_entry.id   AF-A0A3A6HTV4-F1
#
_cell.length_a   1.000
_cell.length_b   1.000
_cell.length_c   1.000
_cell.angle_alpha   90.00
_cell.angle_beta   90.00
_cell.angle_gamma   90.00
#
_symmetry.space_group_name_H-M   'P 1'
#
loop_
_entity.id
_entity.type
_entity.pdbx_description
1 polymer ?
#
loop_
_entity_poly.entity_id
_entity_poly.type
_entity_poly.pdbx_seq_one_letter_code
_entity_poly.pdbx_strand_id
1 'polypeptide(L)' 'MKDEQDIKNQVGRKASFIVRVTSRQNATWQGSISWTEKGVTKHFRSALELLKLIDSAIEGSELKDGTEN' A
#
# COMPACT_ATOMS: atom_id res chain seq x y z
N MET A 1 9.58 -23.97 -9.50
CA MET A 1 9.69 -22.52 -9.24
C MET A 1 8.40 -21.91 -9.76
N LYS A 2 7.32 -22.06 -8.99
CA LYS A 2 6.12 -21.25 -9.17
C LYS A 2 6.41 -19.91 -8.47
N ASP A 3 5.45 -19.01 -8.39
CA ASP A 3 5.43 -17.93 -7.38
C ASP A 3 5.99 -16.55 -7.78
N GLU A 4 6.06 -16.21 -9.07
CA GLU A 4 6.18 -14.79 -9.49
C GLU A 4 4.93 -14.27 -10.21
N GLN A 5 4.12 -15.16 -10.80
CA GLN A 5 2.94 -14.79 -11.61
C GLN A 5 1.64 -14.66 -10.79
N ASP A 6 1.58 -15.20 -9.56
CA ASP A 6 0.35 -15.16 -8.74
C ASP A 6 0.19 -13.83 -7.97
N ILE A 7 1.30 -13.17 -7.61
CA ILE A 7 1.27 -11.90 -6.86
C ILE A 7 0.57 -10.79 -7.65
N LYS A 8 0.61 -10.84 -8.99
CA LYS A 8 -0.05 -9.83 -9.84
C LYS A 8 -1.57 -9.94 -9.85
N ASN A 9 -2.16 -11.08 -9.50
CA ASN A 9 -3.60 -11.31 -9.65
C ASN A 9 -4.44 -10.96 -8.40
N GLN A 10 -3.79 -10.57 -7.30
CA GLN A 10 -4.46 -10.03 -6.10
C GLN A 10 -4.30 -8.51 -5.95
N VAL A 11 -3.44 -7.89 -6.77
CA VAL A 11 -3.33 -6.43 -6.85
C VAL A 11 -4.60 -5.90 -7.50
N GLY A 12 -5.56 -5.42 -6.70
CA GLY A 12 -6.79 -4.80 -7.20
C GLY A 12 -8.09 -5.23 -6.53
N ARG A 13 -8.09 -6.20 -5.61
CA ARG A 13 -9.34 -6.62 -4.92
C ARG A 13 -9.64 -5.86 -3.62
N LYS A 14 -8.65 -5.13 -3.06
CA LYS A 14 -8.81 -4.31 -1.83
C LYS A 14 -8.23 -2.91 -1.94
N ALA A 15 -7.02 -2.77 -2.48
CA ALA A 15 -6.44 -1.46 -2.86
C ALA A 15 -5.20 -1.63 -3.74
N SER A 16 -4.92 -0.67 -4.63
CA SER A 16 -3.72 -0.65 -5.48
C SER A 16 -2.74 0.45 -5.06
N PHE A 17 -1.50 0.06 -4.75
CA PHE A 17 -0.46 0.97 -4.28
C PHE A 17 0.80 0.90 -5.16
N ILE A 18 1.31 2.06 -5.53
CA ILE A 18 2.61 2.23 -6.20
C ILE A 18 3.62 2.66 -5.15
N VAL A 19 4.62 1.82 -4.88
CA VAL A 19 5.70 2.14 -3.93
C VAL A 19 6.98 2.49 -4.70
N ARG A 20 7.50 3.70 -4.51
CA ARG A 20 8.80 4.14 -5.03
C ARG A 20 9.81 4.21 -3.89
N VAL A 21 10.82 3.36 -3.93
CA VAL A 21 11.93 3.39 -2.97
C VAL A 21 13.03 4.30 -3.52
N THR A 22 13.33 5.39 -2.83
CA THR A 22 14.37 6.36 -3.22
C THR A 22 15.68 6.15 -2.48
N SER A 23 15.64 5.50 -1.31
CA SER A 23 16.82 5.24 -0.50
C SER A 23 16.66 3.99 0.35
N ARG A 24 17.81 3.37 0.68
CA ARG A 24 17.92 2.19 1.55
C ARG A 24 18.95 2.41 2.65
N GLN A 25 18.93 3.57 3.28
CA GLN A 25 19.88 3.90 4.35
C GLN A 25 19.42 3.29 5.67
N ASN A 26 20.36 2.91 6.55
CA ASN A 26 20.08 2.29 7.86
C ASN A 26 19.25 1.00 7.79
N ALA A 27 19.46 0.19 6.74
CA ALA A 27 18.72 -1.05 6.50
C ALA A 27 17.18 -0.90 6.44
N THR A 28 16.68 0.32 6.23
CA THR A 28 15.24 0.57 6.09
C THR A 28 14.93 1.21 4.74
N TRP A 29 13.73 0.98 4.23
CA TRP A 29 13.29 1.56 2.96
C TRP A 29 12.76 2.95 3.21
N GLN A 30 13.21 3.92 2.40
CA GLN A 30 12.66 5.27 2.37
C GLN A 30 12.17 5.58 0.97
N GLY A 31 11.07 6.32 0.88
CA GLY A 31 10.45 6.57 -0.41
C GLY A 31 9.06 7.19 -0.33
N SER A 32 8.28 6.95 -1.37
CA SER A 32 6.88 7.35 -1.44
C SER A 32 5.97 6.19 -1.83
N ILE A 33 4.76 6.22 -1.31
CA ILE A 33 3.65 5.33 -1.68
C ILE A 33 2.54 6.18 -2.27
N SER A 34 2.03 5.78 -3.43
CA SER A 34 0.90 6.41 -4.11
C SER A 34 -0.25 5.41 -4.19
N TRP A 35 -1.38 5.75 -3.59
CA TRP A 35 -2.62 5.00 -3.72
C TRP A 35 -3.30 5.41 -5.03
N THR A 36 -3.46 4.46 -5.96
CA THR A 36 -3.97 4.76 -7.31
C THR A 36 -5.46 5.11 -7.31
N GLU A 37 -6.26 4.55 -6.40
CA GLU A 37 -7.70 4.80 -6.36
C GLU A 37 -8.05 6.16 -5.76
N LYS A 38 -7.37 6.58 -4.68
CA LYS A 38 -7.58 7.92 -4.11
C LYS A 38 -6.69 9.00 -4.72
N GLY A 39 -5.72 8.64 -5.57
CA GLY A 39 -4.71 9.58 -6.07
C GLY A 39 -3.83 10.19 -4.98
N VAL A 40 -3.75 9.55 -3.81
CA VAL A 40 -3.04 10.08 -2.64
C VAL A 40 -1.60 9.59 -2.66
N THR A 41 -0.64 10.51 -2.60
CA THR A 41 0.79 10.19 -2.43
C THR A 41 1.26 10.58 -1.04
N LYS A 42 1.95 9.66 -0.37
CA LYS A 42 2.54 9.85 0.96
C LYS A 42 4.01 9.42 0.94
N HIS A 43 4.82 10.09 1.74
CA HIS A 43 6.23 9.73 1.92
C HIS A 43 6.36 8.86 3.17
N PHE A 44 7.24 7.85 3.11
CA PHE A 44 7.57 7.01 4.26
C PHE A 44 9.09 7.06 4.51
N ARG A 45 9.46 7.11 5.78
CA ARG A 45 10.87 7.14 6.21
C ARG A 45 11.37 5.81 6.76
N SER A 46 10.50 4.80 6.82
CA SER A 46 10.85 3.44 7.21
C SER A 46 9.87 2.41 6.68
N ALA A 47 10.27 1.14 6.68
CA ALA A 47 9.38 0.02 6.39
C ALA A 47 8.15 -0.03 7.31
N LEU A 48 8.28 0.33 8.59
CA LEU A 48 7.16 0.37 9.52
C LEU A 48 6.17 1.50 9.17
N GLU A 49 6.66 2.67 8.76
CA GLU A 49 5.79 3.74 8.28
C GLU A 49 5.03 3.33 7.00
N LEU A 50 5.69 2.62 6.09
CA LEU A 50 5.02 2.08 4.89
C LEU A 50 3.86 1.15 5.28
N LEU A 51 4.08 0.23 6.21
CA LEU A 51 3.03 -0.67 6.70
C LEU A 51 1.87 0.10 7.34
N LYS A 52 2.16 1.10 8.19
CA LYS A 52 1.12 1.96 8.78
C LYS A 52 0.31 2.72 7.74
N LEU A 53 0.95 3.19 6.66
CA LEU A 53 0.26 3.89 5.58
C LEU A 53 -0.68 2.96 4.79
N ILE A 54 -0.27 1.71 4.57
CA ILE A 54 -1.10 0.68 3.94
C ILE A 54 -2.26 0.30 4.86
N ASP A 55 -1.97 0.05 6.14
CA ASP A 55 -2.96 -0.27 7.17
C ASP A 55 -4.04 0.81 7.30
N SER A 56 -3.63 2.07 7.43
CA SER A 56 -4.56 3.23 7.44
C SER A 56 -5.35 3.38 6.13
N ALA A 57 -4.78 2.99 4.98
CA ALA A 57 -5.49 3.04 3.71
C ALA A 57 -6.54 1.92 3.59
N ILE A 58 -6.25 0.73 4.11
CA ILE A 58 -7.15 -0.42 4.15
C ILE A 58 -8.28 -0.17 5.16
N GLU A 59 -7.97 0.27 6.37
CA GLU A 59 -8.97 0.58 7.41
C GLU A 59 -9.94 1.69 6.94
N GLY A 60 -9.42 2.69 6.24
CA GLY A 60 -10.22 3.75 5.61
C GLY A 60 -10.99 3.32 4.34
N SER A 61 -10.76 2.11 3.83
CA SER A 61 -11.48 1.53 2.67
C SER A 61 -12.59 0.56 3.07
N GLU A 62 -12.51 -0.04 4.26
CA GLU A 62 -13.50 -1.03 4.76
C GLU A 62 -14.73 -0.39 5.41
N LEU A 63 -14.90 0.95 5.32
CA LEU A 63 -16.03 1.69 5.91
C LEU A 63 -17.15 2.07 4.92
N LYS A 64 -17.22 1.46 3.74
CA LYS A 64 -18.32 1.69 2.77
C LYS A 64 -18.82 0.42 2.07
N ASP A 65 -18.94 -0.69 2.79
CA ASP A 65 -19.77 -1.81 2.34
C ASP A 65 -20.51 -2.41 3.54
N GLY A 66 -21.80 -2.06 3.69
CA GLY A 66 -22.68 -2.45 4.79
C GLY A 66 -22.51 -1.58 6.05
N THR A 67 -23.41 -0.67 6.40
CA THR A 67 -24.80 -0.99 6.77
C THR A 67 -25.78 0.09 6.28
N GLU A 68 -26.49 -0.22 5.20
CA GLU A 68 -27.88 0.20 5.02
C GLU A 68 -28.76 -0.96 5.51
N ASN A 69 -29.88 -0.58 6.16
CA ASN A 69 -30.95 -1.37 6.81
C ASN A 69 -30.88 -1.41 8.34
#